data_AF-A0A6V7J8G2-F1
#
_entry.id   AF-A0A6V7J8G2-F1
#
_cell.length_a   1.000
_cell.length_b   1.000
_cell.length_c   1.000
_cell.angle_alpha   90.00
_cell.angle_beta   90.00
_cell.angle_gamma   90.00
#
_symmetry.space_group_name_H-M   'P 1'
#
loop_
_entity.id
_entity.type
_entity.pdbx_description
1 polymer ?
#
loop_
_entity_poly.entity_id
_entity_poly.type
_entity_poly.pdbx_seq_one_letter_code
_entity_poly.pdbx_strand_id
1 'polypeptide(L)' 'SWGVTEAIYKMDWSSLNLDTQKDLLIVMQGTMKPIIFTSGKIFILSVESFLG' A
#
# COMPACT_ATOMS: atom_id res chain seq x y z
N SER A 1 -8.55 5.68 7.47
CA SER A 1 -9.32 4.52 7.00
C SER A 1 -8.32 3.38 6.83
N TRP A 2 -8.48 2.28 7.55
CA TRP A 2 -7.58 1.13 7.48
C TRP A 2 -7.61 0.57 6.05
N GLY A 3 -6.48 0.63 5.35
CA GLY A 3 -6.39 0.30 3.93
C GLY A 3 -6.39 -1.20 3.65
N VAL A 4 -6.68 -1.58 2.41
CA VAL A 4 -6.60 -2.97 1.91
C VAL A 4 -5.24 -3.60 2.24
N THR A 5 -4.15 -2.85 2.10
CA THR A 5 -2.79 -3.28 2.45
C THR A 5 -2.66 -3.70 3.91
N GLU A 6 -3.28 -2.96 4.83
CA GLU A 6 -3.22 -3.22 6.26
C GLU A 6 -4.05 -4.45 6.65
N ALA A 7 -5.19 -4.66 5.98
CA ALA A 7 -5.98 -5.87 6.14
C ALA A 7 -5.23 -7.12 5.64
N ILE A 8 -4.51 -7.00 4.52
CA ILE A 8 -3.64 -8.07 3.98
C ILE A 8 -2.44 -8.31 4.90
N TYR A 9 -1.85 -7.26 5.49
CA TYR A 9 -0.71 -7.43 6.41
C TYR A 9 -1.11 -8.17 7.69
N LYS A 10 -2.32 -7.91 8.21
CA LYS A 10 -2.80 -8.43 9.51
C LYS A 10 -3.44 -9.82 9.48
N MET A 11 -3.68 -10.41 8.32
CA MET A 11 -4.29 -11.75 8.24
C MET A 11 -3.28 -12.85 8.59
N ASP A 12 -3.78 -14.07 8.79
CA ASP A 12 -2.94 -15.23 9.06
C ASP A 12 -2.35 -15.82 7.76
N TRP A 13 -1.13 -15.39 7.43
CA TRP A 13 -0.37 -15.86 6.27
C TRP A 13 -0.03 -17.35 6.32
N SER A 14 0.13 -17.92 7.52
CA SER A 14 0.54 -19.31 7.69
C SER A 14 -0.52 -20.30 7.20
N SER A 15 -1.79 -19.87 7.21
CA SER A 15 -2.93 -20.62 6.71
C SER A 15 -3.06 -20.62 5.19
N LEU A 16 -2.34 -19.74 4.49
CA LEU A 16 -2.46 -19.52 3.04
C LEU A 16 -1.44 -20.36 2.26
N ASN A 17 -1.85 -20.86 1.10
CA ASN A 17 -0.92 -21.48 0.16
C ASN A 17 -0.01 -20.41 -0.49
N LEU A 18 1.12 -20.87 -1.05
CA LEU A 18 2.14 -19.99 -1.63
C LEU A 18 1.62 -19.12 -2.79
N ASP A 19 0.65 -19.60 -3.55
CA ASP A 19 0.15 -18.85 -4.70
C ASP A 19 -0.77 -17.72 -4.25
N THR A 20 -1.65 -17.96 -3.28
CA THR A 20 -2.44 -16.91 -2.63
C THR A 20 -1.56 -15.86 -1.97
N GLN A 21 -0.46 -16.26 -1.31
CA GLN A 21 0.48 -15.30 -0.73
C GLN A 21 1.13 -14.40 -1.80
N LYS A 22 1.53 -14.96 -2.95
CA LYS A 22 2.09 -14.18 -4.07
C LYS A 22 1.07 -13.20 -4.66
N ASP A 23 -0.16 -13.64 -4.85
CA ASP A 23 -1.24 -12.79 -5.38
C ASP A 23 -1.50 -11.60 -4.45
N LEU A 24 -1.55 -11.85 -3.14
CA LEU A 24 -1.73 -10.80 -2.13
C LEU A 24 -0.57 -9.80 -2.09
N LEU A 25 0.68 -10.26 -2.28
CA LEU A 25 1.83 -9.38 -2.39
C LEU A 25 1.74 -8.46 -3.61
N ILE A 26 1.26 -8.97 -4.76
CA ILE A 26 1.04 -8.14 -5.96
C ILE A 26 -0.03 -7.08 -5.68
N VAL A 27 -1.12 -7.45 -5.01
CA VAL A 27 -2.18 -6.50 -4.61
C VAL A 27 -1.62 -5.43 -3.68
N MET A 28 -0.86 -5.81 -2.64
CA MET A 28 -0.21 -4.86 -1.74
C MET A 28 0.72 -3.92 -2.52
N GLN A 29 1.58 -4.43 -3.40
CA GLN A 29 2.46 -3.63 -4.24
C GLN A 29 1.71 -2.65 -5.15
N GLY A 30 0.58 -3.07 -5.72
CA GLY A 30 -0.30 -2.20 -6.52
C GLY A 30 -0.92 -1.06 -5.70
N THR A 31 -1.30 -1.34 -4.46
CA THR A 31 -1.87 -0.34 -3.53
C THR A 31 -0.84 0.60 -2.91
N MET A 32 0.44 0.20 -2.87
CA MET A 32 1.54 1.00 -2.32
C MET A 32 2.16 1.96 -3.34
N LYS A 33 1.70 1.96 -4.61
CA LYS A 33 2.08 3.03 -5.53
C LYS A 33 1.58 4.36 -4.97
N PRO A 34 2.47 5.34 -4.74
CA PRO A 34 2.05 6.62 -4.20
C PRO A 34 0.95 7.21 -5.08
N ILE A 35 -0.09 7.74 -4.44
CA ILE A 35 -1.15 8.51 -5.11
C ILE A 35 -0.49 9.80 -5.60
N ILE A 36 0.18 9.74 -6.75
CA ILE A 36 0.81 10.90 -7.38
C ILE A 36 -0.30 11.65 -8.11
N PHE A 37 -0.86 12.68 -7.46
CA PHE A 37 -1.82 13.57 -8.10
C PHE A 37 -1.06 14.45 -9.10
N THR A 38 -1.06 14.05 -10.38
CA THR A 38 -0.34 14.76 -11.43
C THR A 38 -1.13 15.99 -11.88
N SER A 39 -1.08 17.06 -11.08
CA SER A 39 -1.53 18.41 -11.47
C SER A 39 -0.34 19.37 -11.46
N GLY A 40 0.51 19.29 -12.48
CA GLY A 40 1.47 20.33 -12.85
C GLY A 40 2.67 20.61 -11.92
N LYS A 41 2.76 20.07 -10.70
CA LYS A 41 3.97 20.12 -9.86
C LYS A 41 4.12 18.84 -9.04
N ILE A 42 5.32 18.25 -9.10
CA ILE A 42 5.68 17.08 -8.29
C ILE A 42 5.99 17.59 -6.87
N PHE A 43 4.99 17.58 -5.99
CA PHE A 43 5.22 17.65 -4.56
C PHE A 43 5.02 16.26 -3.97
N ILE A 44 6.11 15.63 -3.52
CA ILE A 44 6.02 14.40 -2.74
C ILE A 44 5.50 14.82 -1.37
N LEU A 45 4.19 14.68 -1.15
CA LEU A 45 3.56 14.96 0.14
C LEU A 45 3.93 13.83 1.11
N SER A 46 5.09 13.92 1.76
CA SER A 46 5.39 13.11 2.94
C SER A 46 4.68 13.71 4.15
N VAL A 47 4.34 12.89 5.16
CA VAL A 47 3.73 13.39 6.43
C VAL A 47 4.62 14.46 7.07
N GLU A 48 5.93 14.35 6.92
CA GLU A 48 6.93 15.35 7.34
C GLU A 48 6.75 16.71 6.65
N SER A 49 6.19 16.76 5.45
CA SER A 49 5.89 18.00 4.72
C SER A 49 4.68 18.75 5.29
N PHE A 50 3.81 18.07 6.06
CA PHE A 50 2.61 18.66 6.67
C PHE A 50 2.84 19.08 8.13
N LEU A 51 3.87 18.53 8.78
CA LEU A 51 4.24 18.82 10.16
C LEU A 51 5.22 20.02 10.28
N GLY A 52 5.04 21.02 9.40
CA GLY A 52 5.79 22.28 9.46
C GLY A 52 5.66 23.01 10.78
#